data_AF-A0A4R4WY16-F1
#
_entry.id   AF-A0A4R4WY16-F1
#
_cell.length_a   1.000
_cell.length_b   1.000
_cell.length_c   1.000
_cell.angle_alpha   90.00
_cell.angle_beta   90.00
_cell.angle_gamma   90.00
#
_symmetry.space_group_name_H-M   'P 1'
#
loop_
_entity.id
_entity.type
_entity.pdbx_description
1 polymer ?
#
loop_
_entity_poly.entity_id
_entity_poly.type
_entity_poly.pdbx_seq_one_letter_code
_entity_poly.pdbx_strand_id
1 'polypeptide(L)'
;MALYRHIAGKRELVTAMIDTIHREADLPELPPEDWRRALELAMLWEWGIYRHHPWAIRLTPVAGPVPAPGLMANTEWMMSVITAQGLSPDAALEIITVLSAYTSGMALQAMQAAVEETELGLDAEHWWRSKDPEFARLAAQGSFPVMFSVSGPPDVDKVFTLGMERLLDGLTPLIAPGADRRRGRSGARAG
;
A
#
# COMPACT_ATOMS: atom_id res chain seq x y z
N MET A 1 17.63 28.57 21.37
CA MET A 1 17.87 27.91 20.07
C MET A 1 18.50 26.54 20.30
N ALA A 2 17.69 25.48 20.48
CA ALA A 2 18.16 24.14 20.87
C ALA A 2 17.89 23.04 19.82
N LEU A 3 17.14 23.34 18.75
CA LEU A 3 16.74 22.35 17.74
C LEU A 3 17.91 21.90 16.84
N TYR A 4 18.84 22.81 16.51
CA TYR A 4 20.00 22.52 15.66
C TYR A 4 21.08 21.63 16.33
N ARG A 5 20.96 21.36 17.63
CA ARG A 5 21.97 20.57 18.35
C ARG A 5 21.78 19.06 18.19
N HIS A 6 20.62 18.62 17.70
CA HIS A 6 20.25 17.20 17.60
C HIS A 6 19.97 16.72 16.17
N ILE A 7 19.87 17.64 15.21
CA ILE A 7 19.56 17.32 13.81
C ILE A 7 20.42 18.21 12.92
N ALA A 8 21.37 17.61 12.18
CA ALA A 8 22.36 18.30 11.36
C ALA A 8 21.75 18.94 10.10
N GLY A 9 20.49 18.61 9.74
CA GLY A 9 19.76 19.30 8.69
C GLY A 9 18.41 18.67 8.31
N LYS A 10 17.74 19.28 7.32
CA LYS A 10 16.40 18.87 6.84
C LYS A 10 16.31 17.37 6.49
N ARG A 11 17.36 16.80 5.90
CA ARG A 11 17.38 15.37 5.53
C ARG A 11 17.31 14.45 6.74
N GLU A 12 18.08 14.73 7.79
CA GLU A 12 18.03 13.97 9.04
C GLU A 12 16.70 14.15 9.77
N LEU A 13 16.12 15.35 9.74
CA LEU A 13 14.78 15.58 10.28
C LEU A 13 13.75 14.68 9.58
N VAL A 14 13.76 14.67 8.24
CA VAL A 14 12.84 13.83 7.46
C VAL A 14 13.05 12.34 7.74
N THR A 15 14.30 11.88 7.80
CA THR A 15 14.60 10.50 8.18
C THR A 15 14.07 10.16 9.57
N ALA A 16 14.26 11.04 10.56
CA ALA A 16 13.75 10.82 11.92
C ALA A 16 12.21 10.84 11.98
N MET A 17 11.55 11.69 11.19
CA MET A 17 10.08 11.71 11.08
C MET A 17 9.55 10.41 10.47
N ILE A 18 10.16 9.92 9.40
CA ILE A 18 9.82 8.63 8.78
C ILE A 18 10.08 7.48 9.75
N ASP A 19 11.22 7.49 10.43
CA ASP A 19 11.56 6.47 11.43
C ASP A 19 10.55 6.44 12.58
N THR A 20 10.09 7.61 13.04
CA THR A 20 9.11 7.72 14.13
C THR A 20 7.77 7.07 13.75
N ILE A 21 7.20 7.42 12.60
CA ILE A 21 5.91 6.85 12.17
C ILE A 21 6.00 5.33 11.90
N HIS A 22 7.17 4.83 11.51
CA HIS A 22 7.37 3.39 11.33
C HIS A 22 7.67 2.64 12.65
N ARG A 23 8.10 3.34 13.71
CA ARG A 23 8.25 2.74 15.05
C ARG A 23 6.93 2.66 15.81
N GLU A 24 5.96 3.47 15.43
CA GLU A 24 4.57 3.32 15.86
C GLU A 24 3.89 2.10 15.21
N ALA A 25 4.66 1.25 14.51
CA ALA A 25 4.22 -0.05 14.04
C ALA A 25 3.65 -0.91 15.15
N ASP A 26 2.36 -1.22 15.05
CA ASP A 26 1.69 -2.20 15.90
C ASP A 26 1.68 -3.58 15.21
N LEU A 27 2.79 -3.93 14.54
CA LEU A 27 2.98 -5.28 14.03
C LEU A 27 3.34 -6.20 15.19
N PRO A 28 2.77 -7.42 15.23
CA PRO A 28 3.09 -8.36 16.29
C PRO A 28 4.57 -8.74 16.22
N GLU A 29 5.21 -8.90 17.38
CA GLU A 29 6.63 -9.27 17.47
C GLU A 29 6.95 -10.53 16.66
N LEU A 30 6.04 -11.51 16.68
CA LEU A 30 6.08 -12.69 15.84
C LEU A 30 5.02 -12.61 14.73
N PRO A 31 5.41 -12.82 13.46
CA PRO A 31 4.44 -12.87 12.38
C PRO A 31 3.45 -14.04 12.55
N PRO A 32 2.20 -13.88 12.07
CA PRO A 32 1.28 -14.99 11.89
C PRO A 32 1.92 -16.12 11.05
N GLU A 33 1.56 -17.38 11.35
CA GLU A 33 2.04 -18.53 10.57
C GLU A 33 1.57 -18.50 9.10
N ASP A 34 0.39 -17.95 8.86
CA ASP A 34 -0.12 -17.72 7.52
C ASP A 34 0.56 -16.48 6.92
N TRP A 35 1.49 -16.73 5.98
CA TRP A 35 2.22 -15.69 5.27
C TRP A 35 1.29 -14.66 4.64
N ARG A 36 0.13 -15.09 4.13
CA ARG A 36 -0.79 -14.18 3.45
C ARG A 36 -1.37 -13.20 4.46
N ARG A 37 -1.85 -13.73 5.59
CA ARG A 37 -2.40 -12.91 6.66
C ARG A 37 -1.36 -11.96 7.23
N ALA A 38 -0.11 -12.39 7.36
CA ALA A 38 0.99 -11.56 7.82
C ALA A 38 1.26 -10.38 6.87
N LEU A 39 1.31 -10.62 5.55
CA LEU A 39 1.52 -9.56 4.57
C LEU A 39 0.32 -8.61 4.43
N GLU A 40 -0.92 -9.12 4.55
CA GLU A 40 -2.12 -8.28 4.62
C GLU A 40 -2.05 -7.30 5.79
N LEU A 41 -1.63 -7.77 6.98
CA LEU A 41 -1.47 -6.91 8.16
C LEU A 41 -0.43 -5.82 7.92
N ALA A 42 0.72 -6.16 7.34
CA ALA A 42 1.77 -5.20 7.03
C ALA A 42 1.30 -4.13 6.03
N MET A 43 0.61 -4.53 4.95
CA MET A 43 0.07 -3.60 3.96
C MET A 43 -1.04 -2.70 4.51
N LEU A 44 -1.96 -3.24 5.31
CA LEU A 44 -3.01 -2.47 5.97
C LEU A 44 -2.43 -1.46 6.98
N TRP A 45 -1.35 -1.84 7.65
CA TRP A 45 -0.65 -0.95 8.56
C TRP A 45 0.07 0.19 7.80
N GLU A 46 0.82 -0.14 6.76
CA GLU A 46 1.49 0.86 5.90
C GLU A 46 0.46 1.82 5.27
N TRP A 47 -0.68 1.29 4.82
CA TRP A 47 -1.84 2.08 4.41
C TRP A 47 -2.30 3.02 5.51
N GLY A 48 -2.50 2.50 6.72
CA GLY A 48 -2.87 3.27 7.91
C GLY A 48 -1.92 4.44 8.18
N ILE A 49 -0.61 4.22 8.11
CA ILE A 49 0.39 5.29 8.25
C ILE A 49 0.12 6.40 7.24
N TYR A 50 0.00 6.06 5.95
CA TYR A 50 -0.18 7.07 4.92
C TYR A 50 -1.52 7.79 5.02
N ARG A 51 -2.57 7.13 5.54
CA ARG A 51 -3.85 7.77 5.84
C ARG A 51 -3.75 8.76 7.00
N HIS A 52 -2.98 8.46 8.04
CA HIS A 52 -2.79 9.36 9.19
C HIS A 52 -1.72 10.44 8.95
N HIS A 53 -0.75 10.15 8.08
CA HIS A 53 0.39 11.01 7.77
C HIS A 53 0.56 11.18 6.26
N PRO A 54 -0.35 11.86 5.53
CA PRO A 54 -0.29 11.98 4.08
C PRO A 54 1.00 12.65 3.57
N TRP A 55 1.66 13.47 4.40
CA TRP A 55 2.96 14.07 4.06
C TRP A 55 4.07 13.03 3.86
N ALA A 56 3.96 11.84 4.47
CA ALA A 56 4.99 10.82 4.45
C ALA A 56 5.22 10.26 3.04
N ILE A 57 4.17 10.17 2.21
CA ILE A 57 4.30 9.64 0.84
C ILE A 57 5.20 10.51 -0.04
N ARG A 58 5.20 11.83 0.18
CA ARG A 58 6.04 12.79 -0.56
C ARG A 58 7.50 12.78 -0.11
N LEU A 59 7.76 12.25 1.08
CA LEU A 59 9.06 12.30 1.72
C LEU A 59 9.77 10.95 1.76
N THR A 60 9.04 9.86 1.59
CA THR A 60 9.60 8.50 1.50
C THR A 60 10.30 8.37 0.15
N PRO A 61 11.64 8.30 0.10
CA PRO A 61 12.34 8.17 -1.15
C PRO A 61 12.00 6.82 -1.79
N VAL A 62 11.60 6.84 -3.06
CA VAL A 62 11.35 5.63 -3.87
C VAL A 62 12.64 4.83 -4.12
N ALA A 63 13.82 5.41 -3.87
CA ALA A 63 15.10 4.75 -4.06
C ALA A 63 16.18 5.21 -3.05
N GLY A 64 16.85 4.23 -2.43
CA GLY A 64 18.06 4.38 -1.62
C GLY A 64 17.89 3.94 -0.15
N PRO A 65 18.93 3.39 0.50
CA PRO A 65 18.86 3.00 1.90
C PRO A 65 18.62 4.24 2.77
N VAL A 66 17.42 4.35 3.32
CA VAL A 66 17.10 5.31 4.37
C VAL A 66 17.53 4.67 5.68
N PRO A 67 18.53 5.22 6.41
CA PRO A 67 18.95 4.68 7.70
C PRO A 67 17.91 5.02 8.78
N ALA A 68 16.73 4.41 8.67
CA ALA A 68 15.60 4.54 9.58
C ALA A 68 15.32 3.16 10.21
N PRO A 69 15.81 2.91 11.45
CA PRO A 69 15.68 1.61 12.10
C PRO A 69 14.26 1.03 12.16
N GLY A 70 13.22 1.86 12.34
CA GLY A 70 11.83 1.44 12.34
C GLY A 70 11.37 0.92 10.98
N LEU A 71 11.73 1.62 9.90
CA LEU A 71 11.48 1.15 8.53
C LEU A 71 12.24 -0.15 8.25
N MET A 72 13.51 -0.23 8.65
CA MET A 72 14.32 -1.43 8.48
C MET A 72 13.75 -2.63 9.26
N ALA A 73 13.25 -2.42 10.48
CA ALA A 73 12.62 -3.46 11.29
C ALA A 73 11.33 -3.98 10.64
N ASN A 74 10.51 -3.09 10.07
CA ASN A 74 9.32 -3.49 9.30
C ASN A 74 9.69 -4.31 8.05
N THR A 75 10.70 -3.87 7.30
CA THR A 75 11.20 -4.61 6.14
C THR A 75 11.73 -5.99 6.55
N GLU A 76 12.54 -6.07 7.61
CA GLU A 76 13.04 -7.33 8.16
C GLU A 76 11.89 -8.26 8.55
N TRP A 77 10.86 -7.74 9.23
CA TRP A 77 9.68 -8.50 9.62
C TRP A 77 8.99 -9.12 8.40
N MET A 78 8.70 -8.33 7.35
CA MET A 78 8.08 -8.84 6.12
C MET A 78 9.00 -9.82 5.37
N MET A 79 10.32 -9.56 5.34
CA MET A 79 11.29 -10.47 4.72
C MET A 79 11.31 -11.82 5.45
N SER A 80 11.21 -11.83 6.78
CA SER A 80 11.15 -13.05 7.58
C SER A 80 9.93 -13.91 7.23
N VAL A 81 8.77 -13.29 6.98
CA VAL A 81 7.54 -13.98 6.56
C VAL A 81 7.73 -14.71 5.23
N ILE A 82 8.31 -14.03 4.25
CA ILE A 82 8.48 -14.57 2.90
C ILE A 82 9.59 -15.63 2.87
N THR A 83 10.71 -15.37 3.53
CA THR A 83 11.83 -16.32 3.60
C THR A 83 11.48 -17.59 4.37
N ALA A 84 10.56 -17.54 5.35
CA ALA A 84 10.02 -18.73 6.01
C ALA A 84 9.26 -19.67 5.05
N GLN A 85 8.82 -19.18 3.88
CA GLN A 85 8.22 -20.02 2.82
C GLN A 85 9.28 -20.68 1.91
N GLY A 86 10.57 -20.43 2.14
CA GLY A 86 11.69 -21.00 1.41
C GLY A 86 12.23 -20.14 0.27
N LEU A 87 11.82 -18.87 0.18
CA LEU A 87 12.34 -17.91 -0.80
C LEU A 87 13.67 -17.30 -0.31
N SER A 88 14.49 -16.82 -1.26
CA SER A 88 15.71 -16.09 -0.94
C SER A 88 15.40 -14.69 -0.39
N PRO A 89 16.33 -14.09 0.38
CA PRO A 89 16.21 -12.69 0.81
C PRO A 89 16.01 -11.72 -0.36
N ASP A 90 16.71 -11.93 -1.48
CA ASP A 90 16.59 -11.07 -2.67
C ASP A 90 15.16 -11.13 -3.24
N ALA A 91 14.58 -12.33 -3.37
CA ALA A 91 13.20 -12.50 -3.83
C ALA A 91 12.19 -11.90 -2.84
N ALA A 92 12.45 -12.00 -1.53
CA ALA A 92 11.63 -11.37 -0.52
C ALA A 92 11.65 -9.83 -0.65
N LEU A 93 12.82 -9.24 -0.88
CA LEU A 93 12.96 -7.80 -1.09
C LEU A 93 12.25 -7.34 -2.37
N GLU A 94 12.36 -8.09 -3.47
CA GLU A 94 11.62 -7.81 -4.72
C GLU A 94 10.11 -7.81 -4.48
N ILE A 95 9.59 -8.81 -3.78
CA ILE A 95 8.16 -8.91 -3.44
C ILE A 95 7.72 -7.73 -2.57
N ILE A 96 8.45 -7.43 -1.50
CA ILE A 96 8.13 -6.30 -0.61
C ILE A 96 8.14 -4.98 -1.37
N THR A 97 9.09 -4.80 -2.29
CA THR A 97 9.15 -3.61 -3.13
C THR A 97 7.88 -3.45 -3.97
N VAL A 98 7.34 -4.54 -4.52
CA VAL A 98 6.07 -4.53 -5.24
C VAL A 98 4.89 -4.18 -4.33
N LEU A 99 4.83 -4.77 -3.12
CA LEU A 99 3.76 -4.50 -2.16
C LEU A 99 3.77 -3.03 -1.71
N SER A 100 4.93 -2.51 -1.31
CA SER A 100 5.08 -1.11 -0.89
C SER A 100 4.83 -0.14 -2.05
N ALA A 101 5.20 -0.48 -3.29
CA ALA A 101 4.89 0.34 -4.46
C ALA A 101 3.37 0.43 -4.70
N TYR A 102 2.64 -0.67 -4.51
CA TYR A 102 1.18 -0.67 -4.58
C TYR A 102 0.57 0.20 -3.47
N THR A 103 0.96 -0.01 -2.21
CA THR A 103 0.45 0.78 -1.08
C THR A 103 0.74 2.27 -1.26
N SER A 104 1.96 2.61 -1.67
CA SER A 104 2.40 3.97 -1.96
C SER A 104 1.62 4.61 -3.11
N GLY A 105 1.37 3.87 -4.18
CA GLY A 105 0.59 4.35 -5.32
C GLY A 105 -0.86 4.67 -4.94
N MET A 106 -1.50 3.78 -4.18
CA MET A 106 -2.84 4.02 -3.65
C MET A 106 -2.87 5.20 -2.67
N ALA A 107 -1.83 5.34 -1.85
CA ALA A 107 -1.74 6.43 -0.87
C ALA A 107 -1.58 7.78 -1.54
N LEU A 108 -0.81 7.83 -2.62
CA LEU A 108 -0.66 9.03 -3.43
C LEU A 108 -2.00 9.47 -4.04
N GLN A 109 -2.78 8.53 -4.58
CA GLN A 109 -4.12 8.79 -5.12
C GLN A 109 -5.06 9.32 -4.02
N ALA A 110 -5.05 8.70 -2.84
CA ALA A 110 -5.86 9.14 -1.70
C ALA A 110 -5.49 10.56 -1.24
N MET A 111 -4.18 10.85 -1.17
CA MET A 111 -3.68 12.19 -0.81
C MET A 111 -4.12 13.23 -1.84
N GLN A 112 -4.04 12.93 -3.14
CA GLN A 112 -4.47 13.85 -4.19
C GLN A 112 -5.96 14.18 -4.08
N ALA A 113 -6.81 13.17 -3.91
CA ALA A 113 -8.25 13.37 -3.71
C ALA A 113 -8.55 14.24 -2.47
N ALA A 114 -7.86 14.00 -1.35
CA ALA A 114 -8.05 14.80 -0.13
C ALA A 114 -7.60 16.26 -0.27
N VAL A 115 -6.52 16.51 -1.03
CA VAL A 115 -6.04 17.86 -1.34
C VAL A 115 -7.04 18.59 -2.24
N GLU A 116 -7.55 17.93 -3.28
CA GLU A 116 -8.56 18.51 -4.17
C GLU A 116 -9.84 18.90 -3.42
N GLU A 117 -10.31 18.05 -2.51
CA GLU A 117 -11.47 18.34 -1.65
C GLU A 117 -11.22 19.55 -0.73
N THR A 118 -10.05 19.59 -0.08
CA THR A 118 -9.71 20.62 0.94
C THR A 118 -9.35 21.98 0.33
N GLU A 119 -8.56 21.99 -0.76
CA GLU A 119 -8.02 23.22 -1.35
C GLU A 119 -8.92 23.81 -2.44
N LEU A 120 -9.64 22.97 -3.20
CA LEU A 120 -10.48 23.43 -4.30
C LEU A 120 -11.97 23.49 -3.94
N GLY A 121 -12.35 23.00 -2.75
CA GLY A 121 -13.76 22.92 -2.33
C GLY A 121 -14.59 22.01 -3.23
N LEU A 122 -13.93 21.15 -4.00
CA LEU A 122 -14.53 20.19 -4.91
C LEU A 122 -14.73 18.90 -4.11
N ASP A 123 -15.87 18.77 -3.47
CA ASP A 123 -16.33 17.46 -2.98
C ASP A 123 -16.22 16.46 -4.13
N ALA A 124 -15.54 15.33 -3.96
CA ALA A 124 -15.34 14.34 -5.02
C ALA A 124 -16.68 13.84 -5.61
N GLU A 125 -17.74 13.80 -4.79
CA GLU A 125 -19.10 13.52 -5.22
C GLU A 125 -19.68 14.68 -6.04
N HIS A 126 -19.38 15.93 -5.66
CA HIS A 126 -19.68 17.13 -6.44
C HIS A 126 -18.84 17.23 -7.72
N TRP A 127 -17.57 16.82 -7.80
CA TRP A 127 -16.80 16.80 -9.05
C TRP A 127 -17.32 15.73 -10.02
N TRP A 128 -17.65 14.55 -9.51
CA TRP A 128 -18.27 13.48 -10.30
C TRP A 128 -19.68 13.83 -10.79
N ARG A 129 -20.45 14.62 -10.03
CA ARG A 129 -21.83 15.04 -10.36
C ARG A 129 -21.94 16.42 -11.00
N SER A 130 -21.01 17.33 -10.73
CA SER A 130 -21.02 18.69 -11.26
C SER A 130 -20.51 18.65 -12.68
N LYS A 131 -21.32 19.25 -13.54
CA LYS A 131 -21.16 19.25 -14.97
C LYS A 131 -19.96 20.13 -15.32
N ASP A 132 -18.77 19.55 -15.34
CA ASP A 132 -17.78 20.05 -16.29
C ASP A 132 -18.47 20.03 -17.67
N PRO A 133 -18.66 21.19 -18.33
CA PRO A 133 -19.45 21.28 -19.56
C PRO A 133 -18.89 20.41 -20.68
N GLU A 134 -17.58 20.16 -20.68
CA GLU A 134 -16.94 19.27 -21.63
C GLU A 134 -17.31 17.81 -21.32
N PHE A 135 -17.27 17.42 -20.05
CA PHE A 135 -17.65 16.08 -19.59
C PHE A 135 -19.13 15.77 -19.91
N ALA A 136 -20.02 16.76 -19.70
CA ALA A 136 -21.43 16.67 -20.07
C ALA A 136 -21.64 16.52 -21.59
N ARG A 137 -20.85 17.26 -22.38
CA ARG A 137 -20.87 17.18 -23.85
C ARG A 137 -20.39 15.81 -24.35
N LEU A 138 -19.37 15.23 -23.71
CA LEU A 138 -18.87 13.89 -24.04
C LEU A 138 -19.87 12.80 -23.65
N ALA A 139 -20.55 12.95 -22.51
CA ALA A 139 -21.63 12.04 -22.10
C ALA A 139 -22.78 12.03 -23.11
N ALA A 140 -23.20 13.22 -23.57
CA ALA A 140 -24.31 13.37 -24.52
C ALA A 140 -24.01 12.81 -25.92
N GLN A 141 -22.73 12.71 -26.32
CA GLN A 141 -22.34 12.13 -27.61
C GLN A 141 -22.54 10.61 -27.66
N GLY A 142 -22.62 9.95 -26.50
CA GLY A 142 -22.84 8.50 -26.43
C GLY A 142 -21.63 7.63 -26.80
N SER A 143 -20.45 8.22 -27.03
CA SER A 143 -19.23 7.48 -27.42
C SER A 143 -18.60 6.66 -26.28
N PHE A 144 -18.95 6.93 -25.02
CA PHE A 144 -18.36 6.28 -23.84
C PHE A 144 -19.41 5.73 -22.86
N PRO A 145 -20.36 4.89 -23.32
CA PRO A 145 -21.53 4.52 -22.52
C PRO A 145 -21.17 3.76 -21.23
N VAL A 146 -20.12 2.95 -21.25
CA VAL A 146 -19.65 2.20 -20.06
C VAL A 146 -19.06 3.15 -19.01
N MET A 147 -18.20 4.09 -19.42
CA MET A 147 -17.60 5.07 -18.52
C MET A 147 -18.67 5.93 -17.84
N PHE A 148 -19.64 6.41 -18.61
CA PHE A 148 -20.73 7.23 -18.08
C PHE A 148 -21.82 6.44 -17.33
N SER A 149 -21.74 5.10 -17.29
CA SER A 149 -22.63 4.27 -16.46
C SER A 149 -22.19 4.14 -15.00
N VAL A 150 -20.96 4.58 -14.68
CA VAL A 150 -20.40 4.51 -13.34
C VAL A 150 -21.14 5.48 -12.40
N SER A 151 -21.64 4.96 -11.28
CA SER A 151 -22.56 5.66 -10.38
C SER A 151 -21.93 6.74 -9.50
N GLY A 152 -20.60 6.75 -9.37
CA GLY A 152 -19.89 7.61 -8.43
C GLY A 152 -18.38 7.39 -8.48
N PRO A 153 -17.59 8.26 -7.84
CA PRO A 153 -16.18 8.02 -7.64
C PRO A 153 -15.99 6.74 -6.79
N PRO A 154 -14.90 5.99 -7.00
CA PRO A 154 -14.62 4.81 -6.22
C PRO A 154 -14.23 5.18 -4.78
N ASP A 155 -14.69 4.37 -3.83
CA ASP A 155 -14.23 4.42 -2.44
C ASP A 155 -12.78 3.90 -2.38
N VAL A 156 -11.84 4.81 -2.07
CA VAL A 156 -10.40 4.53 -2.16
C VAL A 156 -9.97 3.43 -1.19
N ASP A 157 -10.56 3.36 0.01
CA ASP A 157 -10.27 2.32 0.98
C ASP A 157 -10.72 0.95 0.47
N LYS A 158 -11.91 0.87 -0.14
CA LYS A 158 -12.38 -0.37 -0.77
C LYS A 158 -11.53 -0.78 -1.96
N VAL A 159 -11.09 0.17 -2.79
CA VAL A 159 -10.20 -0.12 -3.92
C VAL A 159 -8.84 -0.61 -3.42
N PHE A 160 -8.30 -0.01 -2.36
CA PHE A 160 -7.04 -0.45 -1.74
C PHE A 160 -7.15 -1.90 -1.26
N THR A 161 -8.19 -2.23 -0.48
CA THR A 161 -8.39 -3.61 0.00
C THR A 161 -8.58 -4.59 -1.14
N LEU A 162 -9.39 -4.25 -2.15
CA LEU A 162 -9.60 -5.09 -3.33
C LEU A 162 -8.28 -5.37 -4.06
N GLY A 163 -7.50 -4.34 -4.37
CA GLY A 163 -6.24 -4.53 -5.09
C GLY A 163 -5.18 -5.26 -4.26
N MET A 164 -5.14 -5.05 -2.93
CA MET A 164 -4.28 -5.78 -2.01
C MET A 164 -4.58 -7.28 -2.06
N GLU A 165 -5.85 -7.66 -1.92
CA GLU A 165 -6.26 -9.07 -1.99
C GLU A 165 -5.85 -9.71 -3.33
N ARG A 166 -6.08 -9.02 -4.45
CA ARG A 166 -5.74 -9.53 -5.79
C ARG A 166 -4.24 -9.55 -6.06
N LEU A 167 -3.47 -8.62 -5.51
CA LEU A 167 -2.02 -8.62 -5.61
C LEU A 167 -1.44 -9.84 -4.86
N LEU A 168 -1.90 -10.11 -3.64
CA LEU A 168 -1.47 -11.26 -2.86
C LEU A 168 -1.94 -12.59 -3.48
N ASP A 169 -3.13 -12.63 -4.07
CA ASP A 169 -3.57 -13.79 -4.88
C ASP A 169 -2.61 -14.04 -6.04
N GLY A 170 -2.23 -12.99 -6.78
CA GLY A 170 -1.29 -13.08 -7.90
C GLY A 170 0.13 -13.50 -7.49
N LEU A 171 0.56 -13.16 -6.28
CA LEU A 171 1.87 -13.55 -5.73
C LEU A 171 1.87 -14.93 -5.07
N THR A 172 0.72 -15.53 -4.82
CA THR A 172 0.60 -16.85 -4.17
C THR A 172 1.42 -17.94 -4.87
N PRO A 173 1.44 -18.07 -6.21
CA PRO A 173 2.25 -19.08 -6.88
C PRO A 173 3.77 -18.89 -6.70
N LEU A 174 4.22 -17.64 -6.47
CA LEU A 174 5.62 -17.31 -6.23
C LEU A 174 6.02 -17.58 -4.78
N ILE A 175 5.18 -17.18 -3.82
CA ILE A 175 5.47 -17.27 -2.39
C ILE A 175 5.22 -18.68 -1.85
N ALA A 176 4.16 -19.35 -2.29
CA ALA A 176 3.75 -20.67 -1.79
C ALA A 176 3.54 -21.69 -2.92
N PRO A 177 4.56 -21.99 -3.75
CA PRO A 177 4.43 -22.90 -4.90
C PRO A 177 4.03 -24.34 -4.51
N GLY A 178 4.17 -24.71 -3.23
CA GLY A 178 3.80 -26.02 -2.69
C GLY A 178 2.36 -26.15 -2.15
N ALA A 179 1.63 -25.04 -1.96
CA ALA A 179 0.28 -25.06 -1.40
C ALA A 179 -0.72 -25.80 -2.31
N ASP A 180 -0.54 -25.66 -3.63
CA ASP A 180 -1.38 -26.31 -4.64
C ASP A 180 -1.13 -27.83 -4.72
N ARG A 181 0.13 -28.25 -4.52
CA ARG A 181 0.52 -29.67 -4.50
C ARG A 181 0.02 -30.42 -3.26
N ARG A 182 -0.18 -29.74 -2.12
CA ARG A 182 -0.71 -30.37 -0.89
C ARG A 182 -2.23 -30.59 -0.95
N ARG A 183 -2.99 -29.71 -1.61
CA ARG A 183 -4.44 -29.92 -1.83
C ARG A 183 -4.73 -31.13 -2.74
N GLY A 184 -3.95 -31.33 -3.80
CA GLY A 184 -4.10 -32.48 -4.71
C GLY A 184 -3.76 -33.84 -4.08
N ARG A 185 -2.89 -33.89 -3.07
CA ARG A 185 -2.46 -35.15 -2.43
C ARG A 185 -3.40 -35.64 -1.32
N SER A 186 -4.17 -34.75 -0.71
CA SER A 186 -5.15 -35.11 0.34
C SER A 186 -6.40 -35.81 -0.25
N GLY A 187 -6.79 -35.48 -1.49
CA GLY A 187 -7.91 -36.12 -2.18
C GLY A 187 -7.62 -37.51 -2.75
N ALA A 188 -6.35 -37.93 -2.84
CA ALA A 188 -5.95 -39.20 -3.46
C ALA A 188 -5.76 -40.37 -2.48
N ARG A 189 -6.04 -40.18 -1.18
CA ARG A 189 -5.91 -41.23 -0.14
C ARG A 189 -7.25 -41.72 0.42
N ALA A 190 -8.36 -41.35 -0.20
CA ALA A 190 -9.69 -41.89 0.10
C ALA A 190 -10.24 -42.58 -1.15
N GLY A 191 -9.80 -43.82 -1.39
CA GLY A 191 -10.22 -44.67 -2.50
C GLY A 191 -9.76 -46.10 -2.27
#